data_AF-A0A6B2TB65-F1
#
_entry.id   AF-A0A6B2TB65-F1
#
_cell.length_a   1.000
_cell.length_b   1.000
_cell.length_c   1.000
_cell.angle_alpha   90.00
_cell.angle_beta   90.00
_cell.angle_gamma   90.00
#
_symmetry.space_group_name_H-M   'P 1'
#
loop_
_entity.id
_entity.type
_entity.pdbx_description
1 polymer ?
#
loop_
_entity_poly.entity_id
_entity_poly.type
_entity_poly.pdbx_seq_one_letter_code
_entity_poly.pdbx_strand_id
1 'polypeptide(L)'
;MRSAFLDTHADAVYALLTTDRAESPRIDALLDAAAAAFPGLVPDEKLLAAERSKPQAAKEGHEIDQGIFLRAVLRSAYAGPHLLDAMLRPTPRALALLDEFTRTGAVEMESVRVERGGDGVARLTMCRDDCLNAEDVRQVDDMETAVDLALLDPAVRVGLVRGGEMRHPRYRGRRVFSAGINLKSLSSGDIPLLGFLLRRELGYLHKLVRGIRTDHPGQWHAPCVEKPWVAAVDGFAIGGGTQVLLVCDHVLAASDAYLSLPAAKEGIIPGVANFRFGRYAGPRLSRQVILEGRRIRATEPDARLLVDEVVEPEDMDAAVEASLARLDGDAVLANRRMLNLAEEPPDAFRAYMAEFALQQALRIYGQDVIDKVGRFAAASPSAR
;
A
#
# COMPACT_ATOMS: atom_id res chain seq x y z
N MET A 1 19.48 15.30 17.97
CA MET A 1 18.70 16.42 18.54
C MET A 1 17.19 16.27 18.27
N ARG A 2 16.74 16.09 17.01
CA ARG A 2 15.30 15.91 16.67
C ARG A 2 14.60 14.79 17.45
N SER A 3 15.18 13.58 17.49
CA SER A 3 14.61 12.46 18.25
C SER A 3 14.44 12.82 19.73
N ALA A 4 15.50 13.29 20.40
CA ALA A 4 15.44 13.63 21.82
C ALA A 4 14.39 14.71 22.15
N PHE A 5 14.22 15.69 21.26
CA PHE A 5 13.14 16.67 21.39
C PHE A 5 11.76 16.00 21.31
N LEU A 6 11.52 15.18 20.29
CA LEU A 6 10.24 14.52 20.08
C LEU A 6 9.95 13.41 21.12
N ASP A 7 10.97 12.75 21.66
CA ASP A 7 10.82 11.75 22.73
C ASP A 7 10.16 12.36 23.98
N THR A 8 10.27 13.67 24.17
CA THR A 8 9.65 14.41 25.29
C THR A 8 8.42 15.22 24.87
N HIS A 9 8.39 15.72 23.62
CA HIS A 9 7.43 16.75 23.20
C HIS A 9 6.48 16.35 22.06
N ALA A 10 6.52 15.10 21.57
CA ALA A 10 5.69 14.67 20.43
C ALA A 10 4.20 14.97 20.61
N ASP A 11 3.62 14.69 21.78
CA ASP A 11 2.19 14.93 22.02
C ASP A 11 1.84 16.43 22.04
N ALA A 12 2.70 17.26 22.64
CA ALA A 12 2.49 18.71 22.66
C ALA A 12 2.61 19.33 21.27
N VAL A 13 3.60 18.88 20.48
CA VAL A 13 3.76 19.27 19.08
C VAL A 13 2.52 18.85 18.29
N TYR A 14 2.10 17.60 18.42
CA TYR A 14 0.94 17.09 17.68
C TYR A 14 -0.36 17.79 18.06
N ALA A 15 -0.58 18.06 19.35
CA ALA A 15 -1.73 18.82 19.82
C ALA A 15 -1.76 20.23 19.22
N LEU A 16 -0.63 20.92 19.13
CA LEU A 16 -0.58 22.23 18.46
C LEU A 16 -0.96 22.14 16.98
N LEU A 17 -0.44 21.12 16.27
CA LEU A 17 -0.65 20.95 14.83
C LEU A 17 -2.05 20.47 14.44
N THR A 18 -2.81 19.95 15.39
CA THR A 18 -4.14 19.34 15.15
C THR A 18 -5.26 20.01 15.93
N THR A 19 -4.98 21.16 16.56
CA THR A 19 -5.91 21.85 17.46
C THR A 19 -6.45 20.89 18.52
N ASP A 20 -5.52 20.23 19.21
CA ASP A 20 -5.75 19.17 20.20
C ASP A 20 -6.61 17.99 19.67
N ARG A 21 -6.29 17.52 18.45
CA ARG A 21 -7.00 16.47 17.70
C ARG A 21 -8.43 16.84 17.27
N ALA A 22 -8.77 18.13 17.25
CA ALA A 22 -10.01 18.59 16.62
C ALA A 22 -9.94 18.48 15.08
N GLU A 23 -8.75 18.57 14.51
CA GLU A 23 -8.48 18.41 13.08
C GLU A 23 -7.74 17.10 12.83
N SER A 24 -8.13 16.36 11.78
CA SER A 24 -7.50 15.10 11.38
C SER A 24 -6.76 15.24 10.04
N PRO A 25 -5.61 15.93 10.00
CA PRO A 25 -4.82 16.08 8.79
C PRO A 25 -4.20 14.73 8.38
N ARG A 26 -4.13 14.50 7.07
CA ARG A 26 -3.34 13.40 6.50
C ARG A 26 -1.84 13.66 6.69
N ILE A 27 -1.02 12.63 6.49
CA ILE A 27 0.44 12.67 6.80
C ILE A 27 1.19 13.80 6.08
N ASP A 28 0.77 14.15 4.87
CA ASP A 28 1.30 15.25 4.05
C ASP A 28 0.97 16.60 4.70
N ALA A 29 -0.30 16.88 4.92
CA ALA A 29 -0.75 18.13 5.56
C ALA A 29 -0.19 18.30 6.98
N LEU A 30 -0.04 17.20 7.73
CA LEU A 30 0.57 17.21 9.07
C LEU A 30 2.03 17.65 9.03
N LEU A 31 2.80 17.16 8.04
CA LEU A 31 4.21 17.48 7.90
C LEU A 31 4.43 18.90 7.36
N ASP A 32 3.56 19.38 6.47
CA ASP A 32 3.56 20.77 6.04
C ASP A 32 3.31 21.72 7.23
N ALA A 33 2.32 21.40 8.07
CA ALA A 33 2.04 22.14 9.29
C ALA A 33 3.22 22.08 10.28
N ALA A 34 3.86 20.92 10.42
CA ALA A 34 5.04 20.76 11.27
C ALA A 34 6.24 21.58 10.77
N ALA A 35 6.47 21.62 9.45
CA ALA A 35 7.54 22.41 8.85
C ALA A 35 7.33 23.92 9.08
N ALA A 36 6.09 24.39 8.97
CA ALA A 36 5.73 25.78 9.18
C ALA A 36 5.81 26.19 10.67
N ALA A 37 5.28 25.37 11.58
CA ALA A 37 5.22 25.70 13.00
C ALA A 37 6.54 25.44 13.75
N PHE A 38 7.35 24.50 13.28
CA PHE A 38 8.63 24.12 13.91
C PHE A 38 9.77 24.07 12.88
N PRO A 39 10.25 25.23 12.40
CA PRO A 39 11.33 25.28 11.41
C PRO A 39 12.56 24.46 11.84
N GLY A 40 13.01 23.56 10.97
CA GLY A 40 14.15 22.67 11.21
C GLY A 40 13.79 21.32 11.86
N LEU A 41 12.56 21.12 12.34
CA LEU A 41 12.10 19.83 12.85
C LEU A 41 11.91 18.81 11.72
N VAL A 42 11.29 19.24 10.62
CA VAL A 42 11.10 18.50 9.38
C VAL A 42 11.39 19.45 8.19
N PRO A 43 11.75 18.94 7.00
CA PRO A 43 12.03 19.81 5.85
C PRO A 43 10.77 20.50 5.35
N ASP A 44 10.92 21.76 4.93
CA ASP A 44 9.89 22.47 4.20
C ASP A 44 9.83 22.04 2.72
N GLU A 45 8.77 22.46 2.02
CA GLU A 45 8.58 22.11 0.62
C GLU A 45 9.69 22.65 -0.29
N LYS A 46 10.36 23.74 0.09
CA LYS A 46 11.50 24.28 -0.67
C LYS A 46 12.70 23.32 -0.61
N LEU A 47 13.02 22.80 0.57
CA LEU A 47 14.08 21.80 0.76
C LEU A 47 13.71 20.49 0.07
N LEU A 48 12.48 20.03 0.18
CA LEU A 48 12.01 18.81 -0.49
C LEU A 48 12.04 18.95 -2.01
N ALA A 49 11.64 20.10 -2.56
CA ALA A 49 11.72 20.36 -4.00
C ALA A 49 13.18 20.35 -4.49
N ALA A 50 14.11 20.92 -3.72
CA ALA A 50 15.53 20.86 -4.04
C ALA A 50 16.07 19.43 -4.01
N GLU A 51 15.66 18.60 -3.03
CA GLU A 51 16.02 17.18 -2.97
C GLU A 51 15.44 16.39 -4.14
N ARG A 52 14.16 16.58 -4.48
CA ARG A 52 13.49 15.87 -5.59
C ARG A 52 14.10 16.17 -6.95
N SER A 53 14.81 17.29 -7.10
CA SER A 53 15.54 17.61 -8.34
C SER A 53 16.84 16.81 -8.53
N LYS A 54 17.27 16.05 -7.51
CA LYS A 54 18.52 15.31 -7.49
C LYS A 54 18.26 13.80 -7.58
N PRO A 55 19.16 13.03 -8.24
CA PRO A 55 19.14 11.58 -8.14
C PRO A 55 19.33 11.16 -6.67
N GLN A 56 18.83 9.98 -6.31
CA GLN A 56 18.84 9.50 -4.91
C GLN A 56 20.24 9.53 -4.27
N ALA A 57 21.29 9.25 -5.06
CA ALA A 57 22.69 9.27 -4.63
C ALA A 57 23.24 10.66 -4.24
N ALA A 58 22.60 11.73 -4.69
CA ALA A 58 23.05 13.11 -4.47
C ALA A 58 22.15 13.88 -3.47
N LYS A 59 21.18 13.19 -2.87
CA LYS A 59 20.31 13.77 -1.86
C LYS A 59 20.99 13.83 -0.50
N GLU A 60 20.65 14.83 0.30
CA GLU A 60 21.17 15.05 1.65
C GLU A 60 20.46 14.19 2.70
N GLY A 61 19.31 13.61 2.36
CA GLY A 61 18.58 12.71 3.26
C GLY A 61 17.51 13.39 4.10
N HIS A 62 16.97 14.53 3.66
CA HIS A 62 16.02 15.30 4.47
C HIS A 62 14.72 14.56 4.81
N GLU A 63 14.32 13.53 4.05
CA GLU A 63 13.17 12.69 4.38
C GLU A 63 13.40 11.84 5.66
N ILE A 64 14.65 11.67 6.12
CA ILE A 64 14.97 11.04 7.42
C ILE A 64 14.32 11.83 8.57
N ASP A 65 14.29 13.15 8.47
CA ASP A 65 13.69 14.00 9.51
C ASP A 65 12.17 13.80 9.59
N GLN A 66 11.51 13.57 8.45
CA GLN A 66 10.10 13.17 8.40
C GLN A 66 9.89 11.80 9.05
N GLY A 67 10.79 10.84 8.79
CA GLY A 67 10.79 9.54 9.45
C GLY A 67 10.94 9.62 10.97
N ILE A 68 11.81 10.49 11.49
CA ILE A 68 11.96 10.76 12.93
C ILE A 68 10.65 11.32 13.50
N PHE A 69 10.05 12.30 12.84
CA PHE A 69 8.80 12.92 13.26
C PHE A 69 7.65 11.90 13.32
N LEU A 70 7.41 11.18 12.23
CA LEU A 70 6.30 10.21 12.15
C LEU A 70 6.51 9.03 13.10
N ARG A 71 7.75 8.59 13.33
CA ARG A 71 8.06 7.60 14.37
C ARG A 71 7.57 8.07 15.74
N ALA A 72 7.86 9.32 16.11
CA ALA A 72 7.45 9.84 17.42
C ALA A 72 5.93 9.97 17.54
N VAL A 73 5.27 10.48 16.50
CA VAL A 73 3.80 10.60 16.44
C VAL A 73 3.12 9.23 16.56
N LEU A 74 3.57 8.24 15.78
CA LEU A 74 2.97 6.91 15.79
C LEU A 74 3.27 6.12 17.08
N ARG A 75 4.39 6.36 17.75
CA ARG A 75 4.70 5.75 19.06
C ARG A 75 3.76 6.22 20.16
N SER A 76 3.21 7.43 20.04
CA SER A 76 2.27 7.97 21.02
C SER A 76 0.95 7.22 21.01
N ALA A 77 0.48 6.82 22.19
CA ALA A 77 -0.87 6.29 22.38
C ALA A 77 -1.97 7.37 22.23
N TYR A 78 -1.58 8.66 22.26
CA TYR A 78 -2.46 9.81 22.09
C TYR A 78 -2.60 10.22 20.62
N ALA A 79 -1.47 10.46 19.96
CA ALA A 79 -1.41 11.02 18.61
C ALA A 79 -1.51 9.94 17.52
N GLY A 80 -0.88 8.79 17.74
CA GLY A 80 -0.74 7.77 16.72
C GLY A 80 -2.06 7.16 16.25
N PRO A 81 -3.00 6.73 17.12
CA PRO A 81 -4.33 6.29 16.69
C PRO A 81 -5.08 7.35 15.87
N HIS A 82 -4.99 8.61 16.29
CA HIS A 82 -5.67 9.71 15.61
C HIS A 82 -5.10 9.97 14.19
N LEU A 83 -3.78 9.87 14.01
CA LEU A 83 -3.17 9.93 12.68
C LEU A 83 -3.57 8.73 11.80
N LEU A 84 -3.65 7.52 12.36
CA LEU A 84 -4.13 6.35 11.62
C LEU A 84 -5.58 6.54 11.17
N ASP A 85 -6.45 7.04 12.05
CA ASP A 85 -7.84 7.38 11.73
C ASP A 85 -7.92 8.43 10.61
N ALA A 86 -7.06 9.47 10.65
CA ALA A 86 -6.99 10.49 9.60
C ALA A 86 -6.65 9.89 8.23
N MET A 87 -5.75 8.90 8.19
CA MET A 87 -5.36 8.23 6.94
C MET A 87 -6.43 7.26 6.41
N LEU A 88 -7.31 6.75 7.27
CA LEU A 88 -8.47 5.94 6.89
C LEU A 88 -9.64 6.78 6.34
N ARG A 89 -9.60 8.12 6.44
CA ARG A 89 -10.62 8.97 5.83
C ARG A 89 -10.53 8.93 4.29
N PRO A 90 -11.64 9.19 3.57
CA PRO A 90 -11.61 9.34 2.12
C PRO A 90 -10.63 10.39 1.66
N THR A 91 -9.95 10.10 0.55
CA THR A 91 -9.16 11.09 -0.16
C THR A 91 -10.08 12.14 -0.80
N PRO A 92 -9.64 13.41 -0.87
CA PRO A 92 -10.39 14.45 -1.59
C PRO A 92 -10.65 14.07 -3.06
N ARG A 93 -9.70 13.39 -3.69
CA ARG A 93 -9.82 12.93 -5.09
C ARG A 93 -10.95 11.91 -5.25
N ALA A 94 -11.07 10.92 -4.36
CA ALA A 94 -12.17 9.97 -4.42
C ALA A 94 -13.54 10.63 -4.20
N LEU A 95 -13.64 11.56 -3.25
CA LEU A 95 -14.87 12.31 -3.02
C LEU A 95 -15.30 13.12 -4.25
N ALA A 96 -14.34 13.73 -4.95
CA ALA A 96 -14.60 14.47 -6.18
C ALA A 96 -15.08 13.59 -7.35
N LEU A 97 -14.71 12.30 -7.35
CA LEU A 97 -15.06 11.34 -8.41
C LEU A 97 -16.26 10.45 -8.05
N LEU A 98 -16.75 10.49 -6.80
CA LEU A 98 -17.74 9.55 -6.28
C LEU A 98 -19.09 9.64 -7.02
N ASP A 99 -19.57 10.86 -7.29
CA ASP A 99 -20.85 11.07 -7.98
C ASP A 99 -20.79 10.54 -9.42
N GLU A 100 -19.66 10.77 -10.10
CA GLU A 100 -19.43 10.24 -11.44
C GLU A 100 -19.38 8.71 -11.42
N PHE A 101 -18.56 8.13 -10.54
CA PHE A 101 -18.41 6.69 -10.40
C PHE A 101 -19.74 5.99 -10.06
N THR A 102 -20.53 6.55 -9.15
CA THR A 102 -21.83 5.99 -8.76
C THR A 102 -22.79 5.94 -9.96
N ARG A 103 -22.76 6.98 -10.81
CA ARG A 103 -23.63 7.11 -11.99
C ARG A 103 -23.17 6.25 -13.17
N THR A 104 -21.88 6.23 -13.47
CA THR A 104 -21.33 5.55 -14.66
C THR A 104 -20.93 4.10 -14.39
N GLY A 105 -20.63 3.78 -13.12
CA GLY A 105 -20.03 2.53 -12.72
C GLY A 105 -18.56 2.39 -13.14
N ALA A 106 -17.90 3.44 -13.64
CA ALA A 106 -16.52 3.32 -14.11
C ALA A 106 -15.73 4.62 -13.97
N VAL A 107 -14.47 4.49 -13.56
CA VAL A 107 -13.46 5.56 -13.59
C VAL A 107 -12.16 4.98 -14.13
N GLU A 108 -11.61 5.64 -15.16
CA GLU A 108 -10.32 5.33 -15.73
C GLU A 108 -9.28 6.34 -15.22
N MET A 109 -8.23 5.85 -14.57
CA MET A 109 -7.10 6.64 -14.12
C MET A 109 -5.83 6.19 -14.84
N GLU A 110 -4.71 6.85 -14.58
CA GLU A 110 -3.45 6.61 -15.29
C GLU A 110 -2.93 5.18 -15.11
N SER A 111 -3.08 4.63 -13.90
CA SER A 111 -2.49 3.33 -13.54
C SER A 111 -3.50 2.29 -13.06
N VAL A 112 -4.73 2.70 -12.75
CA VAL A 112 -5.81 1.83 -12.28
C VAL A 112 -7.11 2.20 -12.98
N ARG A 113 -7.81 1.20 -13.50
CA ARG A 113 -9.22 1.31 -13.91
C ARG A 113 -10.09 0.66 -12.85
N VAL A 114 -11.14 1.35 -12.41
CA VAL A 114 -12.14 0.79 -11.49
C VAL A 114 -13.50 0.71 -12.18
N GLU A 115 -14.13 -0.46 -12.12
CA GLU A 115 -15.44 -0.70 -12.70
C GLU A 115 -16.36 -1.45 -11.73
N ARG A 116 -17.57 -0.94 -11.54
CA ARG A 116 -18.65 -1.61 -10.81
C ARG A 116 -19.48 -2.45 -11.79
N GLY A 117 -19.43 -3.77 -11.64
CA GLY A 117 -20.31 -4.67 -12.37
C GLY A 117 -21.76 -4.63 -11.86
N GLY A 118 -22.70 -5.15 -12.65
CA GLY A 118 -24.10 -5.34 -12.23
C GLY A 118 -24.27 -6.37 -11.11
N ASP A 119 -23.22 -7.15 -10.85
CA ASP A 119 -23.05 -8.10 -9.75
C ASP A 119 -22.65 -7.43 -8.43
N GLY A 120 -22.43 -6.11 -8.39
CA GLY A 120 -21.99 -5.40 -7.19
C GLY A 120 -20.50 -5.59 -6.85
N VAL A 121 -19.68 -6.01 -7.82
CA VAL A 121 -18.23 -6.12 -7.64
C VAL A 121 -17.55 -4.84 -8.12
N ALA A 122 -16.65 -4.26 -7.32
CA ALA A 122 -15.71 -3.23 -7.78
C ALA A 122 -14.42 -3.88 -8.27
N ARG A 123 -14.18 -3.81 -9.59
CA ARG A 123 -13.05 -4.44 -10.27
C ARG A 123 -11.95 -3.42 -10.50
N LEU A 124 -10.91 -3.48 -9.67
CA LEU A 124 -9.69 -2.68 -9.79
C LEU A 124 -8.70 -3.41 -10.68
N THR A 125 -8.47 -2.88 -11.87
CA THR A 125 -7.49 -3.39 -12.83
C THR A 125 -6.26 -2.48 -12.85
N MET A 126 -5.12 -2.98 -12.37
CA MET A 126 -3.84 -2.30 -12.53
C MET A 126 -3.41 -2.40 -14.01
N CYS A 127 -3.27 -1.26 -14.69
CA CYS A 127 -3.21 -1.20 -16.16
C CYS A 127 -1.99 -0.48 -16.72
N ARG A 128 -0.86 -0.49 -16.00
CA ARG A 128 0.44 -0.03 -16.55
C ARG A 128 1.11 -1.12 -17.37
N ASP A 129 0.54 -1.29 -18.56
CA ASP A 129 0.85 -2.35 -19.51
C ASP A 129 2.24 -2.27 -20.16
N ASP A 130 2.91 -1.12 -20.00
CA ASP A 130 4.25 -0.79 -20.50
C ASP A 130 5.34 -1.20 -19.51
N CYS A 131 5.02 -1.22 -18.21
CA CYS A 131 5.99 -1.43 -17.13
C CYS A 131 5.60 -2.54 -16.14
N LEU A 132 4.72 -3.47 -16.53
CA LEU A 132 4.35 -4.65 -15.74
C LEU A 132 3.77 -4.28 -14.36
N ASN A 133 2.99 -3.20 -14.32
CA ASN A 133 2.44 -2.64 -13.08
C ASN A 133 3.50 -2.32 -12.02
N ALA A 134 4.65 -1.78 -12.46
CA ALA A 134 5.65 -1.24 -11.55
C ALA A 134 5.05 -0.05 -10.76
N GLU A 135 5.19 -0.09 -9.44
CA GLU A 135 4.57 0.84 -8.51
C GLU A 135 5.36 2.16 -8.46
N ASP A 136 4.65 3.29 -8.49
CA ASP A 136 5.17 4.63 -8.24
C ASP A 136 4.14 5.49 -7.49
N VAL A 137 4.44 6.78 -7.30
CA VAL A 137 3.56 7.71 -6.57
C VAL A 137 2.17 7.81 -7.20
N ARG A 138 2.08 7.82 -8.55
CA ARG A 138 0.79 7.86 -9.24
C ARG A 138 -0.01 6.61 -8.97
N GLN A 139 0.63 5.44 -9.00
CA GLN A 139 -0.03 4.18 -8.72
C GLN A 139 -0.58 4.09 -7.30
N VAL A 140 0.12 4.63 -6.31
CA VAL A 140 -0.41 4.73 -4.93
C VAL A 140 -1.63 5.65 -4.85
N ASP A 141 -1.60 6.80 -5.54
CA ASP A 141 -2.71 7.75 -5.54
C ASP A 141 -3.96 7.19 -6.23
N ASP A 142 -3.79 6.54 -7.39
CA ASP A 142 -4.89 5.89 -8.12
C ASP A 142 -5.44 4.68 -7.36
N MET A 143 -4.58 3.85 -6.75
CA MET A 143 -5.03 2.72 -5.91
C MET A 143 -5.83 3.19 -4.70
N GLU A 144 -5.37 4.22 -3.99
CA GLU A 144 -6.12 4.76 -2.85
C GLU A 144 -7.44 5.37 -3.29
N THR A 145 -7.45 6.09 -4.40
CA THR A 145 -8.68 6.64 -4.99
C THR A 145 -9.66 5.53 -5.36
N ALA A 146 -9.19 4.46 -6.03
CA ALA A 146 -10.04 3.35 -6.44
C ALA A 146 -10.61 2.55 -5.25
N VAL A 147 -9.79 2.32 -4.22
CA VAL A 147 -10.22 1.66 -2.98
C VAL A 147 -11.26 2.51 -2.26
N ASP A 148 -11.05 3.82 -2.17
CA ASP A 148 -12.03 4.74 -1.57
C ASP A 148 -13.36 4.70 -2.33
N LEU A 149 -13.34 4.80 -3.67
CA LEU A 149 -14.54 4.72 -4.51
C LEU A 149 -15.29 3.39 -4.30
N ALA A 150 -14.56 2.27 -4.27
CA ALA A 150 -15.14 0.95 -4.04
C ALA A 150 -15.78 0.82 -2.65
N LEU A 151 -15.17 1.41 -1.61
CA LEU A 151 -15.70 1.36 -0.25
C LEU A 151 -16.90 2.30 -0.06
N LEU A 152 -16.87 3.48 -0.70
CA LEU A 152 -17.92 4.51 -0.59
C LEU A 152 -19.17 4.20 -1.40
N ASP A 153 -19.06 3.55 -2.55
CA ASP A 153 -20.24 3.22 -3.39
C ASP A 153 -21.09 2.15 -2.69
N PRO A 154 -22.34 2.45 -2.28
CA PRO A 154 -23.20 1.50 -1.57
C PRO A 154 -23.64 0.31 -2.44
N ALA A 155 -23.53 0.39 -3.77
CA ALA A 155 -23.85 -0.70 -4.68
C ALA A 155 -22.71 -1.74 -4.78
N VAL A 156 -21.49 -1.39 -4.34
CA VAL A 156 -20.37 -2.33 -4.26
C VAL A 156 -20.47 -3.14 -2.97
N ARG A 157 -20.36 -4.47 -3.09
CA ARG A 157 -20.38 -5.42 -1.97
C ARG A 157 -19.05 -6.15 -1.80
N VAL A 158 -18.32 -6.41 -2.89
CA VAL A 158 -17.01 -7.09 -2.89
C VAL A 158 -16.05 -6.33 -3.81
N GLY A 159 -14.77 -6.25 -3.42
CA GLY A 159 -13.71 -5.70 -4.27
C GLY A 159 -12.87 -6.79 -4.93
N LEU A 160 -12.39 -6.54 -6.14
CA LEU A 160 -11.42 -7.38 -6.86
C LEU A 160 -10.20 -6.53 -7.23
N VAL A 161 -8.99 -7.03 -6.95
CA VAL A 161 -7.73 -6.47 -7.46
C VAL A 161 -7.10 -7.45 -8.44
N ARG A 162 -6.86 -7.03 -9.69
CA ARG A 162 -6.24 -7.87 -10.72
C ARG A 162 -5.34 -7.07 -11.66
N GLY A 163 -4.34 -7.74 -12.24
CA GLY A 163 -3.52 -7.17 -13.30
C GLY A 163 -4.24 -7.12 -14.66
N GLY A 164 -4.09 -6.01 -15.38
CA GLY A 164 -4.50 -5.88 -16.78
C GLY A 164 -3.58 -6.65 -17.73
N GLU A 165 -3.96 -6.68 -19.01
CA GLU A 165 -3.10 -7.22 -20.08
C GLU A 165 -1.92 -6.30 -20.38
N MET A 166 -0.77 -6.88 -20.73
CA MET A 166 0.47 -6.14 -20.98
C MET A 166 0.68 -5.86 -22.48
N ARG A 167 1.27 -4.70 -22.80
CA ARG A 167 1.74 -4.33 -24.15
C ARG A 167 3.23 -4.59 -24.33
N HIS A 168 3.99 -4.64 -23.23
CA HIS A 168 5.42 -4.92 -23.24
C HIS A 168 5.73 -6.20 -24.06
N PRO A 169 6.69 -6.20 -25.00
CA PRO A 169 6.88 -7.30 -25.96
C PRO A 169 7.03 -8.70 -25.34
N ARG A 170 7.63 -8.80 -24.16
CA ARG A 170 7.82 -10.10 -23.45
C ARG A 170 6.53 -10.68 -22.84
N TYR A 171 5.49 -9.87 -22.66
CA TYR A 171 4.26 -10.25 -21.97
C TYR A 171 3.00 -9.87 -22.78
N ARG A 172 3.15 -9.58 -24.08
CA ARG A 172 2.07 -9.09 -24.92
C ARG A 172 0.86 -10.04 -24.88
N GLY A 173 -0.32 -9.50 -24.58
CA GLY A 173 -1.57 -10.25 -24.52
C GLY A 173 -1.69 -11.16 -23.30
N ARG A 174 -0.79 -11.04 -22.32
CA ARG A 174 -0.87 -11.75 -21.04
C ARG A 174 -1.15 -10.74 -19.93
N ARG A 175 -1.95 -11.15 -18.94
CA ARG A 175 -2.10 -10.41 -17.70
C ARG A 175 -0.86 -10.55 -16.82
N VAL A 176 -0.52 -9.48 -16.10
CA VAL A 176 0.54 -9.48 -15.08
C VAL A 176 0.06 -8.72 -13.87
N PHE A 177 0.13 -9.33 -12.68
CA PHE A 177 -0.32 -8.69 -11.45
C PHE A 177 0.58 -7.49 -11.07
N SER A 178 1.83 -7.72 -10.66
CA SER A 178 2.74 -6.61 -10.32
C SER A 178 4.22 -7.02 -10.28
N ALA A 179 5.06 -6.18 -10.86
CA ALA A 179 6.52 -6.27 -10.79
C ALA A 179 7.15 -5.61 -9.55
N GLY A 180 6.34 -5.09 -8.62
CA GLY A 180 6.82 -4.39 -7.43
C GLY A 180 7.21 -2.94 -7.71
N ILE A 181 8.09 -2.38 -6.88
CA ILE A 181 8.46 -0.97 -6.96
C ILE A 181 9.19 -0.63 -8.25
N ASN A 182 8.93 0.56 -8.81
CA ASN A 182 9.69 1.07 -9.94
C ASN A 182 11.13 1.42 -9.51
N LEU A 183 12.06 0.50 -9.75
CA LEU A 183 13.47 0.65 -9.40
C LEU A 183 14.18 1.78 -10.16
N LYS A 184 13.69 2.16 -11.35
CA LYS A 184 14.22 3.32 -12.08
C LYS A 184 13.84 4.60 -11.35
N SER A 185 12.57 4.74 -10.97
CA SER A 185 12.08 5.86 -10.14
C SER A 185 12.78 5.92 -8.78
N LEU A 186 13.06 4.77 -8.16
CA LEU A 186 13.81 4.75 -6.89
C LEU A 186 15.24 5.28 -7.09
N SER A 187 15.91 4.88 -8.18
CA SER A 187 17.26 5.36 -8.49
C SER A 187 17.30 6.84 -8.86
N SER A 188 16.30 7.36 -9.59
CA SER A 188 16.20 8.78 -9.95
C SER A 188 15.76 9.67 -8.79
N GLY A 189 15.32 9.09 -7.67
CA GLY A 189 14.87 9.83 -6.49
C GLY A 189 13.39 10.21 -6.53
N ASP A 190 12.60 9.60 -7.41
CA ASP A 190 11.16 9.87 -7.59
C ASP A 190 10.26 8.99 -6.71
N ILE A 191 10.85 8.18 -5.82
CA ILE A 191 10.13 7.44 -4.78
C ILE A 191 10.30 8.14 -3.44
N PRO A 192 9.35 9.01 -3.03
CA PRO A 192 9.39 9.67 -1.75
C PRO A 192 8.99 8.73 -0.61
N LEU A 193 9.52 8.99 0.58
CA LEU A 193 9.12 8.31 1.82
C LEU A 193 7.62 8.47 2.05
N LEU A 194 7.11 9.69 1.96
CA LEU A 194 5.71 9.99 2.30
C LEU A 194 4.75 9.56 1.19
N GLY A 195 4.91 10.16 0.00
CA GLY A 195 3.96 10.04 -1.10
C GLY A 195 3.85 8.63 -1.68
N PHE A 196 4.80 7.74 -1.35
CA PHE A 196 4.80 6.35 -1.77
C PHE A 196 4.86 5.38 -0.59
N LEU A 197 6.00 5.32 0.13
CA LEU A 197 6.27 4.23 1.08
C LEU A 197 5.35 4.23 2.30
N LEU A 198 5.07 5.39 2.90
CA LEU A 198 4.17 5.48 4.05
C LEU A 198 2.71 5.63 3.64
N ARG A 199 2.43 6.38 2.57
CA ARG A 199 1.06 6.59 2.08
C ARG A 199 0.40 5.27 1.68
N ARG A 200 1.09 4.36 0.99
CA ARG A 200 0.50 3.07 0.61
C ARG A 200 0.09 2.22 1.82
N GLU A 201 0.95 2.19 2.85
CA GLU A 201 0.75 1.36 4.05
C GLU A 201 -0.32 1.90 4.97
N LEU A 202 -0.35 3.22 5.18
CA LEU A 202 -1.31 3.89 6.07
C LEU A 202 -2.64 4.20 5.37
N GLY A 203 -2.62 4.33 4.04
CA GLY A 203 -3.76 4.60 3.18
C GLY A 203 -4.38 3.31 2.66
N TYR A 204 -4.27 3.07 1.36
CA TYR A 204 -5.09 2.05 0.69
C TYR A 204 -4.90 0.63 1.25
N LEU A 205 -3.68 0.21 1.61
CA LEU A 205 -3.48 -1.13 2.19
C LEU A 205 -4.13 -1.28 3.56
N HIS A 206 -4.14 -0.23 4.37
CA HIS A 206 -4.84 -0.23 5.65
C HIS A 206 -6.36 -0.16 5.47
N LYS A 207 -6.84 0.56 4.44
CA LYS A 207 -8.25 0.62 4.05
C LYS A 207 -8.77 -0.71 3.50
N LEU A 208 -7.93 -1.49 2.82
CA LEU A 208 -8.29 -2.87 2.46
C LEU A 208 -8.60 -3.68 3.72
N VAL A 209 -7.80 -3.54 4.79
CA VAL A 209 -7.98 -4.29 6.06
C VAL A 209 -9.13 -3.76 6.92
N ARG A 210 -9.23 -2.43 7.11
CA ARG A 210 -10.12 -1.81 8.12
C ARG A 210 -11.26 -0.99 7.55
N GLY A 211 -11.35 -0.87 6.22
CA GLY A 211 -12.31 -0.01 5.56
C GLY A 211 -11.98 1.48 5.66
N ILE A 212 -12.95 2.31 5.30
CA ILE A 212 -12.86 3.76 5.24
C ILE A 212 -13.63 4.40 6.38
N ARG A 213 -13.03 5.38 7.05
CA ARG A 213 -13.66 6.10 8.16
C ARG A 213 -14.49 7.26 7.64
N THR A 214 -15.80 7.18 7.80
CA THR A 214 -16.75 8.22 7.34
C THR A 214 -17.80 8.49 8.41
N ASP A 215 -18.51 9.60 8.27
CA ASP A 215 -19.71 9.86 9.07
C ASP A 215 -20.88 9.12 8.43
N HIS A 216 -21.49 8.18 9.16
CA HIS A 216 -22.63 7.41 8.68
C HIS A 216 -23.52 6.90 9.83
N PRO A 217 -24.81 6.59 9.61
CA PRO A 217 -25.73 6.23 10.70
C PRO A 217 -25.29 5.02 11.56
N GLY A 218 -24.51 4.10 10.97
CA GLY A 218 -23.99 2.89 11.64
C GLY A 218 -22.67 3.10 12.40
N GLN A 219 -22.10 4.30 12.43
CA GLN A 219 -20.77 4.54 13.00
C GLN A 219 -20.62 4.15 14.47
N TRP A 220 -21.73 4.09 15.22
CA TRP A 220 -21.74 3.73 16.64
C TRP A 220 -21.31 2.28 16.90
N HIS A 221 -21.47 1.37 15.93
CA HIS A 221 -21.01 -0.02 16.03
C HIS A 221 -19.98 -0.39 14.97
N ALA A 222 -19.99 0.27 13.81
CA ALA A 222 -19.03 0.08 12.73
C ALA A 222 -18.46 1.45 12.32
N PRO A 223 -17.36 1.92 12.94
CA PRO A 223 -16.83 3.26 12.69
C PRO A 223 -16.20 3.42 11.29
N CYS A 224 -16.03 2.32 10.56
CA CYS A 224 -15.52 2.29 9.20
C CYS A 224 -16.45 1.46 8.33
N VAL A 225 -16.56 1.83 7.05
CA VAL A 225 -17.20 1.03 6.01
C VAL A 225 -16.13 0.13 5.40
N GLU A 226 -16.21 -1.18 5.65
CA GLU A 226 -15.29 -2.19 5.12
C GLU A 226 -16.02 -3.17 4.18
N LYS A 227 -15.26 -3.76 3.26
CA LYS A 227 -15.74 -4.75 2.28
C LYS A 227 -14.68 -5.85 2.11
N PRO A 228 -15.08 -7.09 1.75
CA PRO A 228 -14.13 -8.14 1.41
C PRO A 228 -13.44 -7.89 0.07
N TRP A 229 -12.20 -8.35 -0.05
CA TRP A 229 -11.35 -8.16 -1.22
C TRP A 229 -10.77 -9.47 -1.74
N VAL A 230 -10.94 -9.72 -3.03
CA VAL A 230 -10.30 -10.82 -3.76
C VAL A 230 -9.10 -10.29 -4.54
N ALA A 231 -7.98 -11.01 -4.52
CA ALA A 231 -6.86 -10.77 -5.43
C ALA A 231 -6.70 -11.93 -6.41
N ALA A 232 -6.45 -11.62 -7.68
CA ALA A 232 -6.20 -12.61 -8.72
C ALA A 232 -4.83 -12.38 -9.36
N VAL A 233 -3.92 -13.34 -9.18
CA VAL A 233 -2.51 -13.23 -9.57
C VAL A 233 -2.26 -13.95 -10.89
N ASP A 234 -2.21 -13.17 -11.98
CA ASP A 234 -1.71 -13.62 -13.26
C ASP A 234 -0.20 -13.34 -13.37
N GLY A 235 0.58 -14.34 -13.81
CA GLY A 235 2.01 -14.22 -14.10
C GLY A 235 2.92 -14.13 -12.87
N PHE A 236 2.84 -13.07 -12.07
CA PHE A 236 3.60 -12.93 -10.83
C PHE A 236 3.16 -11.75 -9.96
N ALA A 237 3.35 -11.90 -8.66
CA ALA A 237 3.35 -10.81 -7.70
C ALA A 237 4.76 -10.67 -7.09
N ILE A 238 5.35 -9.48 -7.20
CA ILE A 238 6.70 -9.18 -6.72
C ILE A 238 6.64 -7.96 -5.82
N GLY A 239 7.44 -7.94 -4.75
CA GLY A 239 7.63 -6.75 -3.93
C GLY A 239 6.30 -6.29 -3.32
N GLY A 240 5.91 -5.03 -3.58
CA GLY A 240 4.65 -4.47 -3.09
C GLY A 240 3.40 -5.18 -3.64
N GLY A 241 3.47 -5.82 -4.81
CA GLY A 241 2.41 -6.69 -5.30
C GLY A 241 2.12 -7.88 -4.37
N THR A 242 3.16 -8.58 -3.91
CA THR A 242 2.99 -9.66 -2.92
C THR A 242 2.43 -9.13 -1.60
N GLN A 243 2.73 -7.88 -1.24
CA GLN A 243 2.22 -7.27 -0.02
C GLN A 243 0.72 -6.98 -0.06
N VAL A 244 0.16 -6.70 -1.25
CA VAL A 244 -1.30 -6.58 -1.45
C VAL A 244 -2.00 -7.89 -1.08
N LEU A 245 -1.41 -9.04 -1.42
CA LEU A 245 -2.00 -10.35 -1.13
C LEU A 245 -2.16 -10.61 0.38
N LEU A 246 -1.29 -10.02 1.21
CA LEU A 246 -1.29 -10.20 2.67
C LEU A 246 -2.43 -9.44 3.38
N VAL A 247 -3.28 -8.73 2.63
CA VAL A 247 -4.43 -7.97 3.14
C VAL A 247 -5.74 -8.26 2.41
N CYS A 248 -5.72 -9.20 1.44
CA CYS A 248 -6.92 -9.68 0.76
C CYS A 248 -7.52 -10.89 1.49
N ASP A 249 -8.83 -11.06 1.36
CA ASP A 249 -9.64 -12.10 2.01
C ASP A 249 -9.50 -13.44 1.32
N HIS A 250 -9.26 -13.37 0.02
CA HIS A 250 -9.13 -14.52 -0.83
C HIS A 250 -8.18 -14.24 -1.98
N VAL A 251 -7.24 -15.14 -2.21
CA VAL A 251 -6.19 -15.00 -3.22
C VAL A 251 -6.23 -16.18 -4.17
N LEU A 252 -6.47 -15.90 -5.45
CA LEU A 252 -6.31 -16.85 -6.54
C LEU A 252 -4.99 -16.60 -7.27
N ALA A 253 -4.36 -17.65 -7.77
CA ALA A 253 -3.20 -17.53 -8.64
C ALA A 253 -3.26 -18.50 -9.82
N ALA A 254 -2.80 -18.06 -10.98
CA ALA A 254 -2.58 -18.95 -12.10
C ALA A 254 -1.48 -19.98 -11.75
N SER A 255 -1.59 -21.20 -12.27
CA SER A 255 -0.65 -22.31 -12.01
C SER A 255 0.81 -21.97 -12.38
N ASP A 256 0.99 -21.08 -13.36
CA ASP A 256 2.28 -20.60 -13.84
C ASP A 256 2.81 -19.36 -13.08
N ALA A 257 2.06 -18.86 -12.09
CA ALA A 257 2.43 -17.70 -11.32
C ALA A 257 3.48 -17.97 -10.25
N TYR A 258 4.10 -16.90 -9.76
CA TYR A 258 4.96 -16.95 -8.58
C TYR A 258 4.86 -15.69 -7.72
N LEU A 259 5.20 -15.85 -6.44
CA LEU A 259 5.23 -14.81 -5.43
C LEU A 259 6.67 -14.59 -4.95
N SER A 260 7.05 -13.34 -4.70
CA SER A 260 8.36 -13.03 -4.09
C SER A 260 8.40 -11.68 -3.39
N LEU A 261 9.28 -11.56 -2.40
CA LEU A 261 9.65 -10.30 -1.75
C LEU A 261 11.17 -10.13 -1.90
N PRO A 262 11.67 -9.63 -3.03
CA PRO A 262 13.11 -9.53 -3.27
C PRO A 262 13.76 -8.37 -2.50
N ALA A 263 13.34 -8.12 -1.25
CA ALA A 263 13.83 -7.05 -0.38
C ALA A 263 15.36 -7.07 -0.19
N ALA A 264 15.96 -8.26 -0.13
CA ALA A 264 17.42 -8.39 -0.09
C ALA A 264 18.12 -7.82 -1.36
N LYS A 265 17.45 -7.90 -2.51
CA LYS A 265 17.91 -7.35 -3.80
C LYS A 265 17.56 -5.86 -3.95
N GLU A 266 16.37 -5.45 -3.53
CA GLU A 266 15.90 -4.05 -3.61
C GLU A 266 16.58 -3.17 -2.54
N GLY A 267 17.01 -3.77 -1.43
CA GLY A 267 17.71 -3.11 -0.34
C GLY A 267 16.80 -2.40 0.67
N ILE A 268 15.53 -2.15 0.34
CA ILE A 268 14.55 -1.53 1.25
C ILE A 268 13.75 -2.58 2.05
N ILE A 269 13.04 -2.13 3.09
CA ILE A 269 12.10 -2.97 3.84
C ILE A 269 10.87 -3.22 2.93
N PRO A 270 10.39 -4.48 2.81
CA PRO A 270 9.23 -4.82 1.98
C PRO A 270 7.91 -4.42 2.67
N GLY A 271 7.75 -3.12 2.89
CA GLY A 271 6.56 -2.53 3.53
C GLY A 271 6.22 -3.25 4.83
N VAL A 272 4.96 -3.61 4.99
CA VAL A 272 4.44 -4.29 6.20
C VAL A 272 4.54 -5.83 6.09
N ALA A 273 5.23 -6.38 5.08
CA ALA A 273 5.39 -7.84 4.98
C ALA A 273 6.16 -8.45 6.16
N ASN A 274 7.14 -7.74 6.76
CA ASN A 274 7.85 -8.27 7.92
C ASN A 274 6.92 -8.48 9.13
N PHE A 275 5.83 -7.70 9.20
CA PHE A 275 4.80 -7.83 10.21
C PHE A 275 3.77 -8.91 9.84
N ARG A 276 3.31 -8.93 8.59
CA ARG A 276 2.20 -9.80 8.16
C ARG A 276 2.65 -11.20 7.76
N PHE A 277 3.72 -11.34 6.99
CA PHE A 277 4.07 -12.62 6.34
C PHE A 277 4.29 -13.76 7.34
N GLY A 278 4.86 -13.46 8.52
CA GLY A 278 5.10 -14.45 9.57
C GLY A 278 3.82 -15.12 10.10
N ARG A 279 2.66 -14.46 10.05
CA ARG A 279 1.38 -15.03 10.52
C ARG A 279 0.85 -16.11 9.57
N TYR A 280 1.13 -15.98 8.28
CA TYR A 280 0.74 -16.92 7.24
C TYR A 280 1.71 -18.09 7.13
N ALA A 281 3.00 -17.76 7.02
CA ALA A 281 4.04 -18.70 6.61
C ALA A 281 4.91 -19.22 7.76
N GLY A 282 4.69 -18.70 8.98
CA GLY A 282 5.58 -18.93 10.09
C GLY A 282 6.95 -18.25 9.93
N PRO A 283 7.80 -18.31 10.98
CA PRO A 283 9.03 -17.52 11.05
C PRO A 283 10.13 -17.98 10.08
N ARG A 284 10.16 -19.26 9.68
CA ARG A 284 11.22 -19.82 8.84
C ARG A 284 11.03 -19.47 7.37
N LEU A 285 9.85 -19.77 6.82
CA LEU A 285 9.55 -19.42 5.43
C LEU A 285 9.55 -17.91 5.22
N SER A 286 9.05 -17.13 6.18
CA SER A 286 9.16 -15.66 6.15
C SER A 286 10.60 -15.17 5.99
N ARG A 287 11.56 -15.76 6.72
CA ARG A 287 12.98 -15.40 6.60
C ARG A 287 13.61 -15.86 5.28
N GLN A 288 13.27 -17.04 4.80
CA GLN A 288 13.71 -17.50 3.47
C GLN A 288 13.23 -16.54 2.37
N VAL A 289 11.98 -16.10 2.44
CA VAL A 289 11.42 -15.19 1.42
C VAL A 289 12.02 -13.79 1.56
N ILE A 290 12.02 -13.20 2.76
CA ILE A 290 12.40 -11.79 2.96
C ILE A 290 13.93 -11.59 3.02
N LEU A 291 14.65 -12.46 3.73
CA LEU A 291 16.10 -12.30 3.95
C LEU A 291 16.92 -12.97 2.85
N GLU A 292 16.48 -14.14 2.37
CA GLU A 292 17.24 -14.92 1.36
C GLU A 292 16.70 -14.72 -0.07
N GLY A 293 15.53 -14.05 -0.22
CA GLY A 293 14.94 -13.77 -1.52
C GLY A 293 14.32 -15.01 -2.19
N ARG A 294 13.86 -15.99 -1.41
CA ARG A 294 13.16 -17.17 -1.93
C ARG A 294 11.90 -16.74 -2.71
N ARG A 295 11.75 -17.34 -3.89
CA ARG A 295 10.53 -17.26 -4.71
C ARG A 295 9.66 -18.48 -4.46
N ILE A 296 8.36 -18.27 -4.30
CA ILE A 296 7.35 -19.33 -4.12
C ILE A 296 6.57 -19.47 -5.42
N ARG A 297 6.58 -20.65 -6.05
CA ARG A 297 5.74 -20.92 -7.25
C ARG A 297 4.34 -21.31 -6.81
N ALA A 298 3.31 -20.91 -7.56
CA ALA A 298 1.91 -21.21 -7.21
C ALA A 298 1.64 -22.72 -7.02
N THR A 299 2.34 -23.57 -7.78
CA THR A 299 2.16 -25.03 -7.73
C THR A 299 2.92 -25.74 -6.61
N GLU A 300 3.77 -25.05 -5.84
CA GLU A 300 4.51 -25.67 -4.74
C GLU A 300 3.68 -25.69 -3.44
N PRO A 301 3.88 -26.67 -2.53
CA PRO A 301 3.05 -26.80 -1.33
C PRO A 301 2.99 -25.55 -0.45
N ASP A 302 4.11 -24.82 -0.34
CA ASP A 302 4.22 -23.60 0.46
C ASP A 302 3.34 -22.45 -0.08
N ALA A 303 2.91 -22.49 -1.34
CA ALA A 303 2.02 -21.47 -1.91
C ALA A 303 0.66 -21.43 -1.22
N ARG A 304 0.17 -22.56 -0.69
CA ARG A 304 -1.11 -22.65 0.04
C ARG A 304 -1.14 -21.87 1.35
N LEU A 305 0.01 -21.35 1.80
CA LEU A 305 0.09 -20.45 2.94
C LEU A 305 -0.28 -19.02 2.57
N LEU A 306 -0.32 -18.67 1.27
CA LEU A 306 -0.53 -17.33 0.75
C LEU A 306 -1.60 -17.24 -0.34
N VAL A 307 -2.00 -18.39 -0.91
CA VAL A 307 -2.92 -18.52 -2.03
C VAL A 307 -3.95 -19.59 -1.68
N ASP A 308 -5.23 -19.25 -1.79
CA ASP A 308 -6.34 -20.14 -1.46
C ASP A 308 -6.64 -21.10 -2.62
N GLU A 309 -6.57 -20.60 -3.86
CA GLU A 309 -6.90 -21.36 -5.06
C GLU A 309 -5.84 -21.17 -6.15
N VAL A 310 -5.38 -22.29 -6.70
CA VAL A 310 -4.47 -22.32 -7.85
C VAL A 310 -5.17 -23.06 -8.98
N VAL A 311 -5.35 -22.38 -10.11
CA VAL A 311 -6.05 -22.91 -11.28
C VAL A 311 -5.21 -22.70 -12.53
N GLU A 312 -5.51 -23.43 -13.60
CA GLU A 312 -4.84 -23.19 -14.88
C GLU A 312 -5.21 -21.79 -15.43
N PRO A 313 -4.31 -21.12 -16.18
CA PRO A 313 -4.56 -19.76 -16.67
C PRO A 313 -5.89 -19.57 -17.40
N GLU A 314 -6.30 -20.56 -18.19
CA GLU A 314 -7.57 -20.58 -18.93
C GLU A 314 -8.82 -20.62 -18.03
N ASP A 315 -8.69 -21.12 -16.79
CA ASP A 315 -9.79 -21.26 -15.84
C ASP A 315 -9.86 -20.08 -14.85
N MET A 316 -8.88 -19.17 -14.86
CA MET A 316 -8.77 -18.05 -13.91
C MET A 316 -10.01 -17.17 -13.88
N ASP A 317 -10.57 -16.82 -15.03
CA ASP A 317 -11.74 -15.93 -15.10
C ASP A 317 -12.96 -16.57 -14.42
N ALA A 318 -13.23 -17.85 -14.70
CA ALA A 318 -14.32 -18.57 -14.08
C ALA A 318 -14.13 -18.74 -12.56
N ALA A 319 -12.91 -19.04 -12.12
CA ALA A 319 -12.58 -19.19 -10.70
C ALA A 319 -12.74 -17.86 -9.94
N VAL A 320 -12.33 -16.74 -10.54
CA VAL A 320 -12.51 -15.40 -9.95
C VAL A 320 -13.99 -15.10 -9.74
N GLU A 321 -14.85 -15.30 -10.75
CA GLU A 321 -16.29 -15.05 -10.62
C GLU A 321 -16.93 -15.93 -9.54
N ALA A 322 -16.55 -17.21 -9.49
CA ALA A 322 -17.03 -18.13 -8.46
C ALA A 322 -16.60 -17.69 -7.05
N SER A 323 -15.40 -17.11 -6.90
CA SER A 323 -14.92 -16.62 -5.61
C SER A 323 -15.64 -15.36 -5.13
N LEU A 324 -15.85 -14.41 -6.04
CA LEU A 324 -16.57 -13.17 -5.74
C LEU A 324 -17.98 -13.44 -5.21
N ALA A 325 -18.69 -14.40 -5.81
CA ALA A 325 -20.05 -14.77 -5.39
C ALA A 325 -20.12 -15.36 -3.96
N ARG A 326 -19.03 -15.92 -3.42
CA ARG A 326 -19.01 -16.52 -2.07
C ARG A 326 -18.83 -15.50 -0.94
N LEU A 327 -18.34 -14.31 -1.25
CA LEU A 327 -18.04 -13.27 -0.26
C LEU A 327 -19.16 -12.23 -0.12
N ASP A 328 -20.28 -12.42 -0.82
CA ASP A 328 -21.43 -11.52 -0.79
C ASP A 328 -22.36 -11.86 0.39
N GLY A 329 -22.20 -11.18 1.54
CA GLY A 329 -23.14 -11.28 2.65
C GLY A 329 -22.68 -10.62 3.97
N ASP A 330 -23.65 -10.18 4.79
CA ASP A 330 -23.38 -9.49 6.06
C ASP A 330 -22.60 -10.34 7.08
N ALA A 331 -22.80 -11.66 7.05
CA ALA A 331 -22.04 -12.59 7.88
C ALA A 331 -20.55 -12.58 7.52
N VAL A 332 -20.20 -12.38 6.24
CA VAL A 332 -18.81 -12.24 5.80
C VAL A 332 -18.21 -10.98 6.39
N LEU A 333 -18.93 -9.86 6.35
CA LEU A 333 -18.46 -8.58 6.92
C LEU A 333 -18.18 -8.68 8.41
N ALA A 334 -19.11 -9.24 9.19
CA ALA A 334 -18.94 -9.39 10.63
C ALA A 334 -17.75 -10.31 10.98
N ASN A 335 -17.63 -11.45 10.30
CA ASN A 335 -16.54 -12.40 10.54
C ASN A 335 -15.18 -11.84 10.09
N ARG A 336 -15.12 -11.22 8.90
CA ARG A 336 -13.93 -10.53 8.38
C ARG A 336 -13.38 -9.54 9.39
N ARG A 337 -14.24 -8.67 9.91
CA ARG A 337 -13.85 -7.65 10.88
C ARG A 337 -13.22 -8.26 12.14
N MET A 338 -13.82 -9.33 12.65
CA MET A 338 -13.34 -10.01 13.85
C MET A 338 -12.02 -10.76 13.61
N LEU A 339 -11.85 -11.38 12.43
CA LEU A 339 -10.59 -12.00 12.01
C LEU A 339 -9.48 -10.95 11.91
N ASN A 340 -9.70 -9.86 11.16
CA ASN A 340 -8.73 -8.78 10.99
C ASN A 340 -8.33 -8.14 12.33
N LEU A 341 -9.28 -8.00 13.27
CA LEU A 341 -8.99 -7.49 14.61
C LEU A 341 -8.06 -8.42 15.40
N ALA A 342 -8.26 -9.74 15.30
CA ALA A 342 -7.46 -10.73 16.00
C ALA A 342 -6.06 -10.88 15.37
N GLU A 343 -5.98 -10.87 14.04
CA GLU A 343 -4.74 -11.05 13.28
C GLU A 343 -3.84 -9.81 13.28
N GLU A 344 -4.42 -8.61 13.39
CA GLU A 344 -3.72 -7.33 13.34
C GLU A 344 -4.31 -6.33 14.35
N PRO A 345 -3.94 -6.46 15.65
CA PRO A 345 -4.35 -5.50 16.67
C PRO A 345 -3.88 -4.07 16.33
N PRO A 346 -4.72 -3.03 16.52
CA PRO A 346 -4.37 -1.65 16.17
C PRO A 346 -3.04 -1.16 16.77
N ASP A 347 -2.77 -1.49 18.04
CA ASP A 347 -1.53 -1.11 18.71
C ASP A 347 -0.30 -1.78 18.09
N ALA A 348 -0.42 -3.03 17.65
CA ALA A 348 0.68 -3.77 17.04
C ALA A 348 1.02 -3.22 15.65
N PHE A 349 0.01 -2.95 14.82
CA PHE A 349 0.20 -2.30 13.54
C PHE A 349 0.82 -0.90 13.72
N ARG A 350 0.27 -0.10 14.66
CA ARG A 350 0.81 1.23 14.97
C ARG A 350 2.27 1.19 15.41
N ALA A 351 2.61 0.29 16.34
CA ALA A 351 3.98 0.13 16.83
C ALA A 351 4.95 -0.27 15.71
N TYR A 352 4.53 -1.19 14.83
CA TYR A 352 5.30 -1.56 13.65
C TYR A 352 5.52 -0.37 12.71
N MET A 353 4.44 0.35 12.36
CA MET A 353 4.50 1.50 11.45
C MET A 353 5.35 2.63 12.00
N ALA A 354 5.37 2.82 13.33
CA ALA A 354 6.21 3.83 13.96
C ALA A 354 7.70 3.57 13.74
N GLU A 355 8.16 2.33 13.95
CA GLU A 355 9.56 1.97 13.70
C GLU A 355 9.84 1.89 12.20
N PHE A 356 8.90 1.40 11.39
CA PHE A 356 9.00 1.39 9.93
C PHE A 356 9.25 2.78 9.36
N ALA A 357 8.55 3.82 9.84
CA ALA A 357 8.72 5.18 9.33
C ALA A 357 10.17 5.67 9.37
N LEU A 358 10.90 5.41 10.46
CA LEU A 358 12.31 5.77 10.56
C LEU A 358 13.22 4.75 9.87
N GLN A 359 13.01 3.46 10.11
CA GLN A 359 13.88 2.43 9.54
C GLN A 359 13.87 2.48 8.01
N GLN A 360 12.70 2.65 7.41
CA GLN A 360 12.59 2.77 5.95
C GLN A 360 13.18 4.08 5.43
N ALA A 361 13.01 5.20 6.15
CA ALA A 361 13.66 6.45 5.79
C ALA A 361 15.18 6.32 5.77
N LEU A 362 15.77 5.59 6.72
CA LEU A 362 17.20 5.29 6.71
C LEU A 362 17.58 4.36 5.55
N ARG A 363 16.74 3.37 5.20
CA ARG A 363 17.02 2.43 4.11
C ARG A 363 17.07 3.09 2.75
N ILE A 364 16.15 4.00 2.42
CA ILE A 364 16.12 4.65 1.10
C ILE A 364 17.36 5.53 0.81
N TYR A 365 18.12 5.92 1.85
CA TYR A 365 19.41 6.61 1.73
C TYR A 365 20.62 5.74 2.08
N GLY A 366 20.42 4.43 2.29
CA GLY A 366 21.52 3.51 2.53
C GLY A 366 22.37 3.36 1.27
N GLN A 367 23.69 3.49 1.42
CA GLN A 367 24.62 3.38 0.28
C GLN A 367 24.45 2.07 -0.50
N ASP A 368 24.20 0.96 0.20
CA ASP A 368 23.99 -0.33 -0.42
C ASP A 368 22.71 -0.40 -1.28
N VAL A 369 21.68 0.37 -0.91
CA VAL A 369 20.45 0.52 -1.72
C VAL A 369 20.76 1.31 -2.97
N ILE A 370 21.36 2.50 -2.80
CA ILE A 370 21.73 3.43 -3.88
C ILE A 370 22.57 2.70 -4.94
N ASP A 371 23.58 1.94 -4.52
CA ASP A 371 24.44 1.19 -5.43
C ASP A 371 23.68 0.08 -6.19
N LYS A 372 22.76 -0.63 -5.51
CA LYS A 372 21.96 -1.71 -6.11
C LYS A 372 20.98 -1.17 -7.15
N VAL A 373 20.22 -0.12 -6.80
CA VAL A 373 19.22 0.46 -7.70
C VAL A 373 19.88 1.16 -8.89
N GLY A 374 21.04 1.80 -8.68
CA GLY A 374 21.83 2.41 -9.75
C GLY A 374 22.31 1.38 -10.78
N ARG A 375 22.77 0.21 -10.33
CA ARG A 375 23.14 -0.89 -11.26
C ARG A 375 21.95 -1.39 -12.07
N PHE A 376 20.76 -1.50 -11.46
CA PHE A 376 19.55 -1.91 -12.16
C PHE A 376 19.13 -0.88 -13.23
N ALA A 377 19.17 0.41 -12.86
CA ALA A 377 18.84 1.50 -13.77
C ALA A 377 19.80 1.57 -14.96
N ALA A 378 21.11 1.35 -14.73
CA ALA A 378 22.11 1.32 -15.79
C ALA A 378 22.00 0.09 -16.71
N ALA A 379 21.59 -1.07 -16.19
CA ALA A 379 21.47 -2.31 -16.95
C ALA A 379 20.19 -2.42 -17.78
N SER A 380 19.17 -1.62 -17.47
CA SER A 380 17.89 -1.63 -18.17
C SER A 380 17.92 -0.63 -19.33
N PRO A 381 17.80 -1.05 -20.60
CA PRO A 381 17.66 -0.11 -21.71
C PRO A 381 16.51 0.87 -21.43
N SER A 382 16.72 2.16 -21.75
CA SER A 382 15.58 3.07 -21.87
C SER A 382 14.70 2.55 -23.00
N ALA A 383 13.47 2.16 -22.67
CA ALA A 383 12.44 2.05 -23.70
C ALA A 383 12.20 3.48 -24.16
N ARG A 384 12.82 3.86 -25.28
CA ARG A 384 12.44 5.05 -26.03
C ARG A 384 11.26 4.70 -26.92
#